data_AF-A0A2G8SRI8-F1
#
_entry.id   AF-A0A2G8SRI8-F1
#
_cell.length_a   1.000
_cell.length_b   1.000
_cell.length_c   1.000
_cell.angle_alpha   90.00
_cell.angle_beta   90.00
_cell.angle_gamma   90.00
#
_symmetry.space_group_name_H-M   'P 1'
#
loop_
_entity.id
_entity.type
_entity.pdbx_description
1 polymer ?
#
loop_
_entity_poly.entity_id
_entity_poly.type
_entity_poly.pdbx_seq_one_letter_code
_entity_poly.pdbx_strand_id
1 'polypeptide(L)'
;MLIPINIDLPGPSTPRRPHLPSQLVQFGTDELVLIELQGVLEVEGNRDGQLVGQLEVDSATKKPTLMIGYHKLEGKLVNLNKPLAVLHRHDSQPKNEDNEDAAMEVDGSEDRVGGASEAKSWDMIAIVKRKMVFSKRPMPVVSQPDKKNSGTAPLSRIGSKA
;
A
#
# COMPACT_ATOMS: atom_id res chain seq x y z
N MET A 1 15.94 14.20 -23.57
CA MET A 1 14.70 14.62 -22.88
C MET A 1 14.99 14.68 -21.39
N LEU A 2 14.83 15.84 -20.76
CA LEU A 2 14.98 16.00 -19.30
C LEU A 2 13.57 15.95 -18.70
N ILE A 3 13.36 15.10 -17.69
CA ILE A 3 12.08 14.98 -16.98
C ILE A 3 12.24 15.64 -15.61
N PRO A 4 11.44 16.66 -15.26
CA PRO A 4 11.52 17.30 -13.96
C PRO A 4 11.02 16.36 -12.86
N ILE A 5 11.78 16.26 -11.77
CA ILE A 5 11.42 15.53 -10.56
C ILE A 5 11.43 16.52 -9.39
N ASN A 6 10.27 16.75 -8.78
CA ASN A 6 10.15 17.55 -7.57
C ASN A 6 10.53 16.69 -6.36
N ILE A 7 11.33 17.24 -5.45
CA ILE A 7 11.80 16.53 -4.26
C ILE A 7 11.21 17.22 -3.03
N ASP A 8 10.04 16.75 -2.59
CA ASP A 8 9.36 17.18 -1.36
C ASP A 8 9.42 16.05 -0.33
N LEU A 9 10.63 15.68 0.08
CA LEU A 9 10.82 14.67 1.12
C LEU A 9 10.60 15.28 2.51
N PRO A 10 9.79 14.66 3.39
CA PRO A 10 9.66 15.12 4.76
C PRO A 10 11.01 14.98 5.48
N GLY A 11 11.60 16.12 5.83
CA GLY A 11 12.75 16.20 6.72
C GLY A 11 12.31 16.29 8.19
N PRO A 12 13.26 16.16 9.14
CA PRO A 12 12.95 16.26 10.58
C PRO A 12 12.34 17.62 10.99
N SER A 13 12.39 18.64 10.12
CA SER A 13 11.90 20.00 10.37
C SER A 13 10.71 20.42 9.48
N THR A 14 10.18 19.56 8.61
CA THR A 14 9.07 19.92 7.71
C THR A 14 7.71 19.59 8.34
N PRO A 15 6.81 20.58 8.50
CA PRO A 15 5.53 20.40 9.19
C PRO A 15 4.44 19.73 8.33
N ARG A 16 4.64 19.66 7.01
CA ARG A 16 3.63 19.16 6.06
C ARG A 16 4.01 17.76 5.61
N ARG A 17 3.35 16.75 6.16
CA ARG A 17 3.44 15.37 5.67
C ARG A 17 2.72 15.32 4.31
N PRO A 18 3.35 14.84 3.24
CA PRO A 18 2.61 14.40 2.06
C PRO A 18 1.57 13.37 2.52
N HIS A 19 0.31 13.55 2.14
CA HIS A 19 -0.71 12.55 2.41
C HIS A 19 -0.33 11.29 1.63
N LEU A 20 0.21 10.29 2.33
CA LEU A 20 0.52 9.02 1.70
C LEU A 20 -0.79 8.45 1.13
N PRO A 21 -0.81 7.98 -0.13
CA PRO A 21 -1.92 7.21 -0.65
C PRO A 21 -2.24 6.06 0.31
N SER A 22 -3.51 5.66 0.41
CA SER A 22 -3.96 4.62 1.35
C SER A 22 -3.26 3.27 1.16
N GLN A 23 -2.63 3.05 0.01
CA GLN A 23 -1.84 1.84 -0.28
C GLN A 23 -0.45 1.85 0.35
N LEU A 24 0.02 3.01 0.83
CA LEU A 24 1.33 3.18 1.46
C LEU A 24 1.16 3.37 2.97
N VAL A 25 1.78 2.47 3.73
CA VAL A 25 1.77 2.52 5.19
C VAL A 25 3.17 2.79 5.71
N GLN A 26 3.25 3.69 6.67
CA GLN A 26 4.47 4.05 7.37
C GLN A 26 4.82 2.98 8.42
N PHE A 27 6.11 2.61 8.48
CA PHE A 27 6.63 1.69 9.48
C PHE A 27 7.40 2.47 10.56
N GLY A 28 6.87 2.47 11.79
CA GLY A 28 7.49 3.15 12.93
C GLY A 28 7.61 4.67 12.73
N THR A 29 8.82 5.21 12.94
CA THR A 29 9.09 6.66 13.03
C THR A 29 9.45 7.30 11.69
N ASP A 30 8.59 7.17 10.67
CA ASP A 30 8.64 7.94 9.39
C ASP A 30 9.35 7.25 8.21
N GLU A 31 9.46 5.92 8.22
CA GLU A 31 10.02 5.19 7.08
C GLU A 31 8.98 4.37 6.32
N LEU A 32 8.98 4.49 4.98
CA LEU A 32 8.33 3.51 4.12
C LEU A 32 9.20 2.26 4.01
N VAL A 33 8.56 1.10 4.15
CA VAL A 33 9.20 -0.20 3.99
C VAL A 33 8.48 -0.97 2.90
N LEU A 34 9.24 -1.54 1.97
CA LEU A 34 8.68 -2.39 0.92
C LEU A 34 8.34 -3.76 1.49
N ILE A 35 7.15 -4.27 1.21
CA ILE A 35 6.77 -5.67 1.48
C ILE A 35 6.97 -6.46 0.19
N GLU A 36 7.81 -7.50 0.24
CA GLU A 36 8.10 -8.37 -0.88
C GLU A 36 7.69 -9.81 -0.56
N LEU A 37 6.76 -10.34 -1.35
CA LEU A 37 6.22 -11.69 -1.23
C LEU A 37 6.71 -12.54 -2.41
N GLN A 38 7.33 -13.68 -2.12
CA GLN A 38 7.67 -14.65 -3.16
C GLN A 38 6.45 -15.51 -3.47
N GLY A 39 5.75 -15.18 -4.55
CA GLY A 39 4.56 -15.89 -5.01
C GLY A 39 3.54 -14.93 -5.60
N VAL A 40 2.30 -15.38 -5.70
CA VAL A 40 1.17 -14.57 -6.17
C VAL A 40 0.13 -14.52 -5.05
N LEU A 41 -0.40 -13.33 -4.79
CA LEU A 41 -1.54 -13.15 -3.91
C LEU A 41 -2.83 -13.39 -4.70
N GLU A 42 -3.43 -14.56 -4.50
CA GLU A 42 -4.74 -14.89 -5.04
C GLU A 42 -5.84 -14.29 -4.16
N VAL A 43 -6.77 -13.57 -4.79
CA VAL A 43 -7.89 -12.91 -4.12
C VAL A 43 -9.14 -13.18 -4.94
N GLU A 44 -10.22 -13.59 -4.28
CA GLU A 44 -11.53 -13.72 -4.91
C GLU A 44 -12.33 -12.42 -4.71
N GLY A 45 -12.99 -11.93 -5.78
CA GLY A 45 -13.84 -10.73 -5.72
C GLY A 45 -13.10 -9.39 -5.83
N ASN A 46 -13.70 -8.34 -5.25
CA ASN A 46 -13.13 -6.98 -5.29
C ASN A 46 -11.91 -6.87 -4.35
N ARG A 47 -10.82 -6.30 -4.86
CA ARG A 47 -9.54 -6.17 -4.17
C ARG A 47 -9.41 -4.85 -3.39
N ASP A 48 -10.25 -3.87 -3.70
CA ASP A 48 -10.06 -2.50 -3.23
C ASP A 48 -10.50 -2.34 -1.77
N GLY A 49 -9.60 -1.80 -0.96
CA GLY A 49 -9.85 -1.48 0.45
C GLY A 49 -10.05 -2.69 1.37
N GLN A 50 -9.85 -3.91 0.87
CA GLN A 50 -10.06 -5.12 1.66
C GLN A 50 -8.87 -5.46 2.55
N LEU A 51 -9.18 -6.04 3.72
CA LEU A 51 -8.15 -6.56 4.61
C LEU A 51 -7.58 -7.86 4.03
N VAL A 52 -6.33 -7.79 3.58
CA VAL A 52 -5.60 -8.96 3.04
C VAL A 52 -5.09 -9.87 4.15
N GLY A 53 -4.66 -9.30 5.28
CA GLY A 53 -4.00 -10.06 6.34
C GLY A 53 -3.44 -9.19 7.46
N GLN A 54 -2.76 -9.84 8.39
CA GLN A 54 -2.16 -9.20 9.56
C GLN A 54 -0.64 -9.31 9.49
N LEU A 55 0.03 -8.15 9.48
CA LEU A 55 1.48 -8.06 9.62
C LEU A 55 1.84 -7.78 11.08
N GLU A 56 2.65 -8.65 11.66
CA GLU A 56 3.19 -8.49 13.00
C GLU A 56 4.72 -8.40 12.93
N VAL A 57 5.32 -7.51 13.72
CA VAL A 57 6.77 -7.45 13.88
C VAL A 57 7.11 -7.66 15.34
N ASP A 58 7.78 -8.76 15.63
CA ASP A 58 8.23 -9.07 16.98
C ASP A 58 9.22 -8.00 17.46
N SER A 59 8.92 -7.38 18.60
CA SER A 59 9.75 -6.32 19.17
C SER A 59 11.12 -6.82 19.65
N ALA A 60 11.22 -8.07 20.10
CA ALA A 60 12.44 -8.70 20.61
C ALA A 60 13.30 -9.26 19.48
N THR A 61 12.71 -10.02 18.54
CA THR A 61 13.48 -10.67 17.47
C THR A 61 13.57 -9.86 16.18
N LYS A 62 12.79 -8.77 16.05
CA LYS A 62 12.64 -7.96 14.82
C LYS A 62 12.23 -8.77 13.58
N LYS A 63 11.68 -9.98 13.77
CA LYS A 63 11.23 -10.84 12.68
C LYS A 63 9.79 -10.48 12.31
N PRO A 64 9.52 -10.08 11.05
CA PRO A 64 8.17 -9.86 10.59
C PRO A 64 7.48 -11.20 10.30
N THR A 65 6.23 -11.32 10.70
CA THR A 65 5.33 -12.44 10.40
C THR A 65 4.11 -11.87 9.70
N LEU A 66 3.73 -12.45 8.57
CA LEU A 66 2.53 -12.06 7.82
C LEU A 66 1.53 -13.22 7.80
N MET A 67 0.33 -12.95 8.27
CA MET A 67 -0.78 -13.90 8.27
C MET A 67 -1.80 -13.51 7.20
N ILE A 68 -2.02 -14.38 6.22
CA ILE A 68 -3.00 -14.19 5.12
C ILE A 68 -3.93 -15.40 5.13
N GLY A 69 -5.19 -15.20 5.51
CA GLY A 69 -6.11 -16.32 5.76
C GLY A 69 -5.51 -17.32 6.76
N TYR A 70 -5.37 -18.59 6.36
CA TYR A 70 -4.75 -19.65 7.16
C TYR A 70 -3.24 -19.83 6.95
N HIS A 71 -2.63 -18.94 6.18
CA HIS A 71 -1.20 -19.00 5.86
C HIS A 71 -0.40 -18.07 6.74
N LYS A 72 0.61 -18.62 7.42
CA LYS A 72 1.65 -17.88 8.12
C LYS A 72 2.91 -17.84 7.28
N LEU A 73 3.37 -16.64 6.95
CA LEU A 73 4.63 -16.39 6.27
C LEU A 73 5.62 -15.76 7.25
N GLU A 74 6.75 -16.42 7.43
CA GLU A 74 7.87 -15.84 8.18
C GLU A 74 8.76 -15.04 7.23
N GLY A 75 9.01 -13.78 7.59
CA GLY A 75 9.85 -12.89 6.84
C GLY A 75 11.11 -12.45 7.59
N LYS A 76 11.86 -11.55 6.95
CA LYS A 76 13.00 -10.85 7.52
C LYS A 76 13.04 -9.41 7.04
N LEU A 77 13.51 -8.50 7.91
CA LEU A 77 13.78 -7.11 7.53
C LEU A 77 15.23 -7.02 6.99
N VAL A 78 15.39 -6.45 5.79
CA VAL A 78 16.68 -6.36 5.08
C VAL A 78 16.90 -4.95 4.56
N ASN A 79 18.13 -4.45 4.67
CA ASN A 79 18.53 -3.19 4.07
C ASN A 79 18.78 -3.38 2.56
N LEU A 80 18.26 -2.46 1.76
CA LEU A 80 18.50 -2.43 0.32
C LEU A 80 19.91 -1.90 0.05
N ASN A 81 20.67 -2.60 -0.80
CA ASN A 81 21.96 -2.13 -1.29
C ASN A 81 21.83 -0.86 -2.15
N LYS A 82 20.71 -0.73 -2.86
CA LYS A 82 20.31 0.44 -3.64
C LYS A 82 18.95 0.91 -3.15
N PRO A 83 18.86 2.05 -2.43
CA PRO A 83 17.58 2.62 -2.03
C PRO A 83 16.69 2.89 -3.24
N LEU A 84 15.38 2.76 -3.06
CA LEU A 84 14.38 2.99 -4.10
C LEU A 84 13.63 4.29 -3.84
N ALA A 85 13.52 5.13 -4.85
CA ALA A 85 12.64 6.30 -4.78
C ALA A 85 11.22 5.90 -5.17
N VAL A 86 10.23 6.32 -4.38
CA VAL A 86 8.82 6.23 -4.72
C VAL A 86 8.45 7.52 -5.44
N LEU A 87 8.07 7.41 -6.70
CA LEU A 87 7.70 8.55 -7.54
C LEU A 87 6.19 8.52 -7.83
N HIS A 88 5.54 9.65 -7.65
CA HIS A 88 4.18 9.88 -8.10
C HIS A 88 4.21 10.59 -9.44
N ARG A 89 3.51 10.05 -10.44
CA ARG A 89 3.36 10.71 -11.74
C ARG A 89 2.16 11.65 -11.68
N HIS A 90 2.34 12.87 -12.16
CA HIS A 90 1.22 13.74 -12.48
C HIS A 90 0.98 13.71 -13.98
N ASP A 91 -0.18 13.21 -14.38
CA ASP A 91 -0.67 13.41 -15.73
C ASP A 91 -1.38 14.75 -15.77
N SER A 92 -0.76 15.72 -16.43
CA SER A 92 -1.41 16.99 -16.77
C SER A 92 -2.45 16.71 -17.85
N GLN A 93 -3.60 16.17 -17.46
CA GLN A 93 -4.80 16.21 -18.30
C GLN A 93 -5.21 17.68 -18.45
N PRO A 94 -5.40 18.21 -19.66
CA PRO A 94 -6.01 19.52 -19.83
C PRO A 94 -7.42 19.43 -19.25
N LYS A 95 -7.66 20.14 -18.15
CA LYS A 95 -9.02 20.38 -17.66
C LYS A 95 -9.75 21.20 -18.71
N ASN A 96 -10.51 20.53 -19.58
CA ASN A 96 -11.60 21.19 -20.30
C ASN A 96 -12.79 21.23 -19.34
N GLU A 97 -12.77 22.18 -18.41
CA GLU A 97 -13.94 22.60 -17.65
C GLU A 97 -14.44 23.90 -18.31
N ASP A 98 -15.59 23.77 -18.97
CA ASP A 98 -16.59 24.79 -19.31
C ASP A 98 -16.18 25.98 -20.21
N ASN A 99 -16.40 25.81 -21.52
CA ASN A 99 -17.03 26.84 -22.33
C ASN A 99 -17.95 26.18 -23.36
N GLU A 100 -19.23 26.22 -23.03
CA GLU A 100 -20.36 26.11 -23.94
C GLU A 100 -20.24 27.25 -24.98
N ASP A 101 -20.50 26.95 -26.25
CA ASP A 101 -20.55 27.87 -27.40
C ASP A 101 -19.23 28.33 -28.05
N ALA A 102 -18.72 27.56 -29.01
CA ALA A 102 -18.36 28.06 -30.36
C ALA A 102 -17.84 26.95 -31.31
N ALA A 103 -18.74 26.49 -32.16
CA ALA A 103 -18.59 26.15 -33.59
C ALA A 103 -17.27 25.57 -34.17
N MET A 104 -17.50 24.50 -34.95
CA MET A 104 -16.82 23.99 -36.16
C MET A 104 -15.83 22.84 -36.00
N GLU A 105 -16.32 21.66 -36.37
CA GLU A 105 -15.52 20.57 -36.95
C GLU A 105 -14.79 21.08 -38.20
N VAL A 106 -13.47 20.96 -38.23
CA VAL A 106 -12.68 21.01 -39.46
C VAL A 106 -11.92 19.70 -39.57
N ASP A 107 -12.41 18.85 -40.46
CA ASP A 107 -11.75 17.64 -40.94
C ASP A 107 -10.59 18.01 -41.89
N GLY A 108 -9.49 17.27 -41.77
CA GLY A 108 -8.46 17.11 -42.82
C GLY A 108 -7.50 18.27 -43.12
N SER A 109 -6.31 18.26 -42.51
CA SER A 109 -5.05 18.41 -43.27
C SER A 109 -3.82 18.03 -42.43
N GLU A 110 -3.03 17.11 -43.00
CA GLU A 110 -1.73 16.67 -42.52
C GLU A 110 -0.71 17.84 -42.46
N ASP A 111 0.34 17.65 -41.68
CA ASP A 111 1.46 18.58 -41.39
C ASP A 111 1.24 19.69 -40.35
N ARG A 112 1.24 19.29 -39.07
CA ARG A 112 1.76 20.14 -37.98
C ARG A 112 2.73 19.37 -37.08
N VAL A 113 4.02 19.51 -37.40
CA VAL A 113 5.16 19.28 -36.51
C VAL A 113 4.99 20.16 -35.28
N GLY A 114 4.72 19.56 -34.13
CA GLY A 114 4.52 20.32 -32.89
C GLY A 114 3.99 19.47 -31.75
N GLY A 115 4.61 18.31 -31.50
CA GLY A 115 4.37 17.54 -30.28
C GLY A 115 4.83 18.36 -29.07
N ALA A 116 3.96 19.23 -28.56
CA ALA A 116 4.09 19.77 -27.21
C ALA A 116 4.04 18.56 -26.28
N SER A 117 5.23 18.06 -25.93
CA SER A 117 5.38 16.98 -24.97
C SER A 117 4.59 17.37 -23.73
N GLU A 118 3.50 16.66 -23.45
CA GLU A 118 2.84 16.70 -22.15
C GLU A 118 3.95 16.71 -21.10
N ALA A 119 4.06 17.80 -20.34
CA ALA A 119 5.13 17.96 -19.38
C ALA A 119 4.85 17.01 -18.21
N LYS A 120 5.23 15.74 -18.39
CA LYS A 120 5.14 14.69 -17.38
C LYS A 120 6.01 15.13 -16.21
N SER A 121 5.37 15.53 -15.12
CA SER A 121 6.03 15.90 -13.88
C SER A 121 5.90 14.76 -12.88
N TRP A 122 6.94 14.61 -12.05
CA TRP A 122 7.00 13.56 -11.06
C TRP A 122 7.36 14.14 -9.70
N ASP A 123 6.70 13.66 -8.66
CA ASP A 123 7.03 14.01 -7.28
C ASP A 123 7.67 12.81 -6.59
N MET A 124 8.82 13.03 -5.96
CA MET A 124 9.42 12.03 -5.08
C MET A 124 8.73 12.05 -3.73
N ILE A 125 7.92 11.02 -3.46
CA ILE A 125 7.17 10.88 -2.20
C ILE A 125 8.09 10.38 -1.08
N ALA A 126 8.93 9.40 -1.37
CA ALA A 126 9.71 8.70 -0.35
C ALA A 126 10.97 8.05 -0.89
N ILE A 127 11.91 7.78 0.01
CA ILE A 127 13.07 6.92 -0.25
C ILE A 127 12.96 5.68 0.64
N VAL A 128 12.75 4.53 0.01
CA VAL A 128 12.71 3.22 0.67
C VAL A 128 14.13 2.67 0.78
N LYS A 129 14.61 2.50 2.02
CA LYS A 129 15.95 1.97 2.31
C LYS A 129 15.92 0.51 2.75
N ARG A 130 14.76 0.00 3.15
CA ARG A 130 14.58 -1.31 3.77
C ARG A 130 13.38 -2.03 3.17
N LYS A 131 13.43 -3.36 3.16
CA LYS A 131 12.32 -4.22 2.75
C LYS A 131 12.09 -5.37 3.73
N MET A 132 10.83 -5.76 3.90
CA MET A 132 10.43 -7.01 4.54
C MET A 132 10.26 -8.07 3.45
N VAL A 133 11.09 -9.12 3.50
CA VAL A 133 11.07 -10.19 2.51
C VAL A 133 10.46 -11.44 3.12
N PHE A 134 9.43 -11.96 2.47
CA PHE A 134 8.75 -13.21 2.79
C PHE A 134 9.03 -14.24 1.66
N SER A 135 10.17 -14.91 1.75
CA SER A 135 10.65 -15.86 0.73
C SER A 135 10.48 -17.34 1.10
N LYS A 136 9.97 -17.62 2.31
CA LYS A 136 9.72 -19.00 2.75
C LYS A 136 8.33 -19.44 2.29
N ARG A 137 8.16 -20.76 2.13
CA ARG A 137 6.84 -21.36 1.83
C ARG A 137 5.86 -21.02 2.95
N PRO A 138 4.60 -20.66 2.61
CA PRO A 138 3.58 -20.42 3.62
C PRO A 138 3.33 -21.65 4.48
N MET A 139 3.25 -21.46 5.79
CA MET A 139 2.95 -22.50 6.77
C MET A 139 1.46 -22.48 7.10
N PRO A 140 0.74 -23.61 7.06
CA PRO A 140 -0.64 -23.65 7.51
C PRO A 140 -0.72 -23.44 9.02
N VAL A 141 -1.65 -22.59 9.46
CA VAL A 141 -1.98 -22.41 10.87
C VAL A 141 -3.14 -23.33 11.19
N VAL A 142 -2.88 -24.38 11.99
CA VAL A 142 -3.95 -25.18 12.59
C VAL A 142 -4.46 -24.39 13.78
N SER A 143 -5.69 -23.88 13.72
CA SER A 143 -6.36 -23.36 14.89
C SER A 143 -6.45 -24.47 15.92
N GLN A 144 -5.67 -24.39 17.00
CA GLN A 144 -6.01 -25.15 18.19
C GLN A 144 -7.31 -24.54 18.73
N PRO A 145 -8.37 -25.33 18.98
CA PRO A 145 -9.56 -24.79 19.61
C PRO A 145 -9.12 -24.16 20.92
N ASP A 146 -9.47 -22.90 21.13
CA ASP A 146 -9.18 -22.16 22.34
C ASP A 146 -9.41 -23.09 23.54
N LYS A 147 -8.37 -23.33 24.34
CA LYS A 147 -8.55 -23.90 25.66
C LYS A 147 -9.36 -22.87 26.44
N LYS A 148 -10.67 -23.03 26.33
CA LYS A 148 -11.73 -22.39 27.12
C LYS A 148 -11.22 -22.33 28.55
N ASN A 149 -10.95 -21.12 29.05
CA ASN A 149 -10.68 -20.89 30.46
C ASN A 149 -11.80 -21.52 31.28
N SER A 150 -11.54 -22.71 31.80
CA SER A 150 -12.38 -23.39 32.76
C SER A 150 -12.19 -22.70 34.10
N GLY A 151 -13.17 -21.89 34.51
CA GLY A 151 -13.20 -21.36 35.85
C GLY A 151 -14.14 -20.19 36.05
N THR A 152 -15.45 -20.43 35.93
CA THR A 152 -16.46 -20.02 36.94
C THR A 152 -17.84 -20.54 36.53
N ALA A 153 -18.61 -20.92 37.55
CA ALA A 153 -19.69 -21.91 37.55
C ALA A 153 -21.02 -21.46 36.90
N PRO A 154 -21.98 -22.37 36.67
CA PRO A 154 -23.20 -22.11 35.93
C PRO A 154 -24.30 -21.55 36.84
N LEU A 155 -25.13 -20.63 36.33
CA LEU A 155 -26.40 -20.28 36.98
C LEU A 155 -27.53 -21.10 36.35
N SER A 156 -28.10 -21.98 37.17
CA SER A 156 -29.24 -22.83 36.87
C SER A 156 -30.57 -22.07 36.87
N ARG A 157 -31.44 -22.45 35.92
CA ARG A 157 -32.92 -22.43 35.89
C ARG A 157 -33.70 -21.70 36.99
N ILE A 158 -34.69 -20.92 36.57
CA ILE A 158 -36.11 -20.92 37.02
C ILE A 158 -36.92 -20.41 35.79
N GLY A 159 -37.84 -21.18 35.17
CA GLY A 159 -39.30 -21.22 35.46
C GLY A 159 -39.96 -19.90 35.03
N SER A 160 -41.10 -19.80 34.32
CA SER A 160 -42.23 -20.68 34.04
C SER A 160 -43.09 -20.01 32.95
N LYS A 161 -43.92 -20.80 32.26
CA LYS A 161 -45.00 -20.38 31.35
C LYS A 161 -45.83 -19.19 31.87
N ALA A 162 -46.26 -18.34 30.94
CA ALA A 162 -47.67 -18.01 30.70
C ALA A 162 -47.82 -17.65 29.21
#